data_AF-A0A2N1PHF8-F1
#
_entry.id   AF-A0A2N1PHF8-F1
#
_cell.length_a   1.000
_cell.length_b   1.000
_cell.length_c   1.000
_cell.angle_alpha   90.00
_cell.angle_beta   90.00
_cell.angle_gamma   90.00
#
_symmetry.space_group_name_H-M   'P 1'
#
loop_
_entity.id
_entity.type
_entity.pdbx_description
1 polymer ?
#
loop_
_entity_poly.entity_id
_entity_poly.type
_entity_poly.pdbx_seq_one_letter_code
_entity_poly.pdbx_strand_id
1 'polypeptide(L)'
;MNKRLIAAMPLISTLLFLWAWLYLDQIELGLTFFLLIPLSVMLLTGNFFKRLSEVMPFVALLLFLWIGFATNTWHPTWLVFFLIPLTNIIVERKLDARKLVGITVTATYITIGLMYGAWHPEWIMFLLIPIINTLFFPQKNAYFNVNTDFKKNFRRVIIDDEDEEKK
;
A
#
# COMPACT_ATOMS: atom_id res chain seq x y z
N MET A 1 -22.73 -14.90 -8.37
CA MET A 1 -23.27 -13.97 -7.36
C MET A 1 -22.53 -12.62 -7.35
N ASN A 2 -21.20 -12.62 -7.34
CA ASN A 2 -20.36 -11.42 -7.20
C ASN A 2 -20.62 -10.31 -8.24
N LYS A 3 -20.93 -10.65 -9.50
CA LYS A 3 -21.19 -9.64 -10.55
C LYS A 3 -22.43 -8.76 -10.29
N ARG A 4 -23.49 -9.33 -9.71
CA ARG A 4 -24.69 -8.57 -9.34
C ARG A 4 -24.40 -7.61 -8.19
N LEU A 5 -23.57 -8.06 -7.24
CA LEU A 5 -23.19 -7.28 -6.08
C LEU A 5 -22.28 -6.10 -6.49
N ILE A 6 -21.30 -6.32 -7.36
CA ILE A 6 -20.45 -5.25 -7.94
C ILE A 6 -21.29 -4.21 -8.67
N ALA A 7 -22.29 -4.62 -9.46
CA ALA A 7 -23.15 -3.70 -10.19
C ALA A 7 -24.06 -2.86 -9.27
N ALA A 8 -24.40 -3.37 -8.09
CA ALA A 8 -25.24 -2.67 -7.11
C ALA A 8 -24.44 -1.68 -6.23
N MET A 9 -23.11 -1.77 -6.19
CA MET A 9 -22.28 -0.97 -5.29
C MET A 9 -22.39 0.55 -5.46
N PRO A 10 -22.44 1.12 -6.69
CA PRO A 10 -22.66 2.54 -6.85
C PRO A 10 -24.00 3.00 -6.23
N LEU A 11 -25.05 2.20 -6.40
CA LEU A 11 -26.37 2.48 -5.83
C LEU A 11 -26.40 2.37 -4.31
N ILE A 12 -25.71 1.37 -3.75
CA ILE A 12 -25.56 1.22 -2.29
C ILE A 12 -24.78 2.41 -1.71
N SER A 13 -23.67 2.79 -2.37
CA SER A 13 -22.84 3.92 -1.96
C SER A 13 -23.59 5.24 -1.99
N THR A 14 -24.38 5.52 -3.03
CA THR A 14 -25.17 6.75 -3.10
C THR A 14 -26.32 6.76 -2.10
N LEU A 15 -26.95 5.62 -1.84
CA LEU A 15 -28.00 5.51 -0.83
C LEU A 15 -27.43 5.78 0.58
N LEU A 16 -26.26 5.23 0.91
CA LEU A 16 -25.57 5.50 2.17
C LEU A 16 -25.12 6.96 2.28
N PHE A 17 -24.61 7.55 1.20
CA PHE A 17 -24.27 8.97 1.14
C PHE A 17 -25.49 9.85 1.43
N LEU A 18 -26.63 9.59 0.77
CA LEU A 18 -27.87 10.34 0.98
C LEU A 18 -28.40 10.15 2.40
N TRP A 19 -28.28 8.94 2.94
CA TRP A 19 -28.67 8.66 4.32
C TRP A 19 -27.82 9.45 5.31
N ALA A 20 -26.49 9.47 5.14
CA ALA A 20 -25.60 10.26 6.00
C ALA A 20 -25.82 11.76 5.84
N TRP A 21 -26.02 12.24 4.60
CA TRP A 21 -26.36 13.63 4.32
C TRP A 21 -27.66 14.05 5.03
N LEU A 22 -28.73 13.26 4.92
CA LEU A 22 -30.05 13.64 5.40
C LEU A 22 -30.23 13.41 6.90
N TYR A 23 -29.67 12.33 7.44
CA TYR A 23 -29.90 11.91 8.83
C TYR A 23 -28.82 12.38 9.79
N LEU A 24 -27.55 12.37 9.36
CA LEU A 24 -26.41 12.74 10.22
C LEU A 24 -25.99 14.20 10.05
N ASP A 25 -26.51 14.91 9.04
CA ASP A 25 -26.11 16.27 8.66
C ASP A 25 -24.58 16.40 8.46
N GLN A 26 -23.92 15.29 8.09
CA GLN A 26 -22.47 15.18 7.96
C GLN A 26 -22.09 14.71 6.56
N ILE A 27 -21.86 15.69 5.70
CA ILE A 27 -21.42 15.52 4.30
C ILE A 27 -20.09 14.76 4.24
N GLU A 28 -19.20 15.08 5.17
CA GLU A 28 -17.83 14.56 5.22
C GLU A 28 -17.80 13.04 5.42
N LEU A 29 -18.63 12.52 6.34
CA LEU A 29 -18.83 11.08 6.51
C LEU A 29 -19.50 10.46 5.28
N GLY A 30 -20.46 11.17 4.69
CA GLY A 30 -21.08 10.77 3.43
C GLY A 30 -20.05 10.42 2.36
N LEU A 31 -19.03 11.28 2.18
CA LEU A 31 -18.02 11.12 1.14
C LEU A 31 -17.20 9.83 1.29
N THR A 32 -17.01 9.35 2.51
CA THR A 32 -16.27 8.11 2.76
C THR A 32 -16.94 6.89 2.15
N PHE A 33 -18.27 6.89 1.98
CA PHE A 33 -19.00 5.77 1.38
C PHE A 33 -18.68 5.58 -0.10
N PHE A 34 -18.27 6.62 -0.83
CA PHE A 34 -17.84 6.48 -2.23
C PHE A 34 -16.61 5.58 -2.36
N LEU A 35 -15.80 5.47 -1.30
CA LEU A 35 -14.64 4.58 -1.27
C LEU A 35 -15.04 3.09 -1.24
N LEU A 36 -16.30 2.76 -0.97
CA LEU A 36 -16.83 1.40 -1.09
C LEU A 36 -16.85 0.91 -2.54
N ILE A 37 -16.94 1.80 -3.53
CA ILE A 37 -16.95 1.43 -4.94
C ILE A 37 -15.63 0.74 -5.35
N PRO A 38 -14.45 1.38 -5.23
CA PRO A 38 -13.19 0.72 -5.57
C PRO A 38 -12.89 -0.46 -4.64
N LEU A 39 -13.22 -0.33 -3.35
CA LEU A 39 -12.98 -1.39 -2.36
C LEU A 39 -13.79 -2.66 -2.68
N SER A 40 -15.05 -2.52 -3.04
CA SER A 40 -15.91 -3.64 -3.39
C SER A 40 -15.48 -4.31 -4.70
N VAL A 41 -15.05 -3.54 -5.70
CA VAL A 41 -14.55 -4.11 -6.96
C VAL A 41 -13.31 -4.95 -6.68
N MET A 42 -12.34 -4.42 -5.91
CA MET A 42 -11.13 -5.18 -5.57
C MET A 42 -11.42 -6.42 -4.72
N LEU A 43 -12.29 -6.31 -3.72
CA LEU A 43 -12.57 -7.38 -2.76
C LEU A 43 -13.36 -8.54 -3.39
N LEU A 44 -14.26 -8.27 -4.34
CA LEU A 44 -15.09 -9.29 -5.00
C LEU A 44 -14.47 -9.89 -6.27
N THR A 45 -13.37 -9.32 -6.75
CA THR A 45 -12.65 -9.83 -7.92
C THR A 45 -11.62 -10.89 -7.49
N GLY A 46 -12.03 -12.16 -7.50
CA GLY A 46 -11.12 -13.30 -7.32
C GLY A 46 -10.94 -13.76 -5.86
N ASN A 47 -9.71 -14.16 -5.50
CA ASN A 47 -9.40 -14.77 -4.21
C ASN A 47 -9.07 -13.72 -3.13
N PHE A 48 -9.94 -13.60 -2.14
CA PHE A 48 -9.84 -12.65 -1.01
C PHE A 48 -8.46 -12.64 -0.32
N PHE A 49 -7.92 -13.81 0.05
CA PHE A 49 -6.65 -13.89 0.79
C PHE A 49 -5.42 -13.44 0.00
N LYS A 50 -5.41 -13.60 -1.33
CA LYS A 50 -4.26 -13.18 -2.16
C LYS A 50 -4.23 -11.68 -2.39
N ARG A 51 -5.39 -11.03 -2.34
CA ARG A 51 -5.56 -9.59 -2.61
C ARG A 51 -5.65 -8.74 -1.36
N LEU A 52 -5.49 -9.34 -0.18
CA LEU A 52 -5.59 -8.60 1.06
C LEU A 52 -4.58 -7.43 1.08
N SER A 53 -3.35 -7.67 0.62
CA SER A 53 -2.32 -6.63 0.44
C SER A 53 -2.71 -5.53 -0.56
N GLU A 54 -3.47 -5.85 -1.61
CA GLU A 54 -3.97 -4.89 -2.60
C GLU A 54 -5.13 -4.05 -2.07
N VAL A 55 -5.98 -4.63 -1.22
CA VAL A 55 -7.17 -4.00 -0.65
C VAL A 55 -6.84 -3.16 0.58
N MET A 56 -5.78 -3.49 1.32
CA MET A 56 -5.43 -2.80 2.57
C MET A 56 -5.27 -1.29 2.46
N PRO A 57 -4.65 -0.71 1.41
CA PRO A 57 -4.56 0.75 1.29
C PRO A 57 -5.93 1.42 1.25
N PHE A 58 -6.91 0.83 0.57
CA PHE A 58 -8.28 1.33 0.53
C PHE A 58 -9.00 1.17 1.86
N VAL A 59 -8.81 0.04 2.54
CA VAL A 59 -9.36 -0.19 3.89
C VAL A 59 -8.78 0.81 4.88
N ALA A 60 -7.46 0.99 4.88
CA ALA A 60 -6.77 1.92 5.76
C ALA A 60 -7.22 3.37 5.50
N LEU A 61 -7.36 3.76 4.23
CA LEU A 61 -7.87 5.08 3.85
C LEU A 61 -9.32 5.29 4.29
N LEU A 62 -10.19 4.28 4.10
CA LEU A 62 -11.58 4.33 4.54
C LEU A 62 -11.65 4.55 6.05
N LEU A 63 -10.93 3.73 6.83
CA LEU A 63 -10.90 3.85 8.28
C LEU A 63 -10.31 5.20 8.74
N PHE A 64 -9.24 5.66 8.10
CA PHE A 64 -8.61 6.94 8.40
C PHE A 64 -9.57 8.11 8.19
N LEU A 65 -10.25 8.16 7.04
CA LEU A 65 -11.23 9.23 6.75
C LEU A 65 -12.46 9.11 7.63
N TRP A 66 -12.97 7.89 7.86
CA TRP A 66 -14.13 7.66 8.70
C TRP A 66 -13.90 8.17 10.13
N ILE A 67 -12.79 7.76 10.75
CA ILE A 67 -12.43 8.21 12.10
C ILE A 67 -12.11 9.70 12.07
N GLY A 68 -11.31 10.16 11.10
CA GLY A 68 -10.94 11.57 10.95
C GLY A 68 -12.14 12.50 10.89
N PHE A 69 -13.16 12.19 10.10
CA PHE A 69 -14.37 13.01 10.01
C PHE A 69 -15.33 12.79 11.19
N ALA A 70 -15.44 11.57 11.74
CA ALA A 70 -16.34 11.29 12.86
C ALA A 70 -15.89 11.94 14.17
N THR A 71 -14.58 11.95 14.45
CA THR A 71 -14.03 12.41 15.72
C THR A 71 -13.15 13.66 15.59
N ASN A 72 -12.93 14.16 14.37
CA ASN A 72 -12.01 15.26 14.06
C ASN A 72 -10.57 15.04 14.59
N THR A 73 -10.23 13.79 14.88
CA THR A 73 -8.90 13.38 15.36
C THR A 73 -8.15 12.73 14.22
N TRP A 74 -7.32 13.53 13.56
CA TRP A 74 -6.42 13.06 12.49
C TRP A 74 -5.15 12.44 13.06
N HIS A 75 -4.77 12.91 14.25
CA HIS A 75 -3.63 12.44 15.00
C HIS A 75 -4.14 11.77 16.29
N PRO A 76 -3.82 10.50 16.60
CA PRO A 76 -2.89 9.56 15.95
C PRO A 76 -3.53 8.61 14.92
N THR A 77 -4.69 8.95 14.37
CA THR A 77 -5.48 8.06 13.48
C THR A 77 -4.71 7.56 12.25
N TRP A 78 -3.70 8.31 11.79
CA TRP A 78 -2.79 7.87 10.73
C TRP A 78 -2.09 6.52 11.03
N LEU A 79 -2.00 6.09 12.30
CA LEU A 79 -1.48 4.76 12.67
C LEU A 79 -2.19 3.60 11.96
N VAL A 80 -3.44 3.80 11.52
CA VAL A 80 -4.20 2.83 10.72
C VAL A 80 -3.44 2.44 9.44
N PHE A 81 -2.59 3.31 8.87
CA PHE A 81 -1.78 2.97 7.71
C PHE A 81 -0.73 1.88 7.97
N PHE A 82 -0.35 1.62 9.23
CA PHE A 82 0.51 0.48 9.58
C PHE A 82 -0.16 -0.88 9.33
N LEU A 83 -1.48 -0.94 9.15
CA LEU A 83 -2.16 -2.15 8.69
C LEU A 83 -1.66 -2.64 7.33
N ILE A 84 -1.18 -1.73 6.47
CA ILE A 84 -0.66 -2.07 5.14
C ILE A 84 0.60 -2.95 5.25
N PRO A 85 1.70 -2.50 5.87
CA PRO A 85 2.89 -3.35 6.04
C PRO A 85 2.62 -4.58 6.90
N LEU A 86 1.78 -4.46 7.94
CA LEU A 86 1.42 -5.59 8.81
C LEU A 86 0.76 -6.71 8.00
N THR A 87 -0.21 -6.35 7.16
CA THR A 87 -0.90 -7.33 6.32
C THR A 87 0.03 -7.96 5.30
N ASN A 88 0.95 -7.19 4.73
CA ASN A 88 1.91 -7.76 3.80
C ASN A 88 2.79 -8.82 4.47
N ILE A 89 3.22 -8.60 5.71
CA ILE A 89 3.96 -9.58 6.51
C ILE A 89 3.13 -10.86 6.74
N ILE A 90 1.84 -10.71 7.10
CA ILE A 90 0.93 -11.82 7.36
C ILE A 90 0.67 -12.65 6.09
N VAL A 91 0.43 -11.98 4.95
CA VAL A 91 0.11 -12.63 3.68
C VAL A 91 1.32 -13.37 3.12
N GLU A 92 2.51 -12.78 3.17
CA GLU A 92 3.72 -13.40 2.64
C GLU A 92 4.20 -14.59 3.49
N ARG A 93 3.79 -14.68 4.78
CA ARG A 93 4.18 -15.73 5.76
C ARG A 93 5.68 -15.99 5.85
N LYS A 94 6.50 -15.06 5.39
CA LYS A 94 7.96 -15.13 5.40
C LYS A 94 8.49 -14.03 6.30
N LEU A 95 9.01 -14.45 7.46
CA LEU A 95 9.67 -13.57 8.42
C LEU A 95 11.17 -13.63 8.17
N ASP A 96 11.65 -12.69 7.36
CA ASP A 96 13.09 -12.46 7.22
C ASP A 96 13.58 -11.57 8.36
N ALA A 97 14.84 -11.73 8.77
CA ALA A 97 15.46 -10.88 9.78
C ALA A 97 15.33 -9.38 9.46
N ARG A 98 15.34 -9.02 8.16
CA ARG A 98 15.09 -7.64 7.68
C ARG A 98 13.71 -7.10 8.00
N LYS A 99 12.68 -7.95 7.95
CA LYS A 99 11.30 -7.57 8.29
C LYS A 99 11.13 -7.45 9.80
N LEU A 100 11.79 -8.31 10.57
CA LEU A 100 11.79 -8.24 12.04
C LEU A 100 12.34 -6.89 12.53
N VAL A 101 13.43 -6.39 11.93
CA VAL A 101 13.94 -5.03 12.21
C VAL A 101 12.85 -3.98 12.00
N GLY A 102 12.14 -4.04 10.88
CA GLY A 102 11.04 -3.11 10.59
C GLY A 102 9.92 -3.18 11.62
N ILE A 103 9.52 -4.40 12.03
CA ILE A 103 8.49 -4.61 13.06
C ILE A 103 8.94 -4.04 14.40
N THR A 104 10.17 -4.33 14.83
CA THR A 104 10.72 -3.85 16.11
C THR A 104 10.79 -2.33 16.16
N VAL A 105 11.33 -1.68 15.11
CA VAL A 105 11.41 -0.21 15.04
C VAL A 105 10.01 0.42 15.06
N THR A 106 9.06 -0.15 14.30
CA THR A 106 7.68 0.33 14.27
C THR A 106 7.01 0.19 15.65
N ALA A 107 7.22 -0.94 16.34
CA ALA A 107 6.68 -1.15 17.68
C ALA A 107 7.25 -0.14 18.68
N THR A 108 8.57 0.07 18.68
CA THR A 108 9.24 1.07 19.52
C THR A 108 8.72 2.48 19.24
N TYR A 109 8.55 2.85 17.97
CA TYR A 109 7.97 4.13 17.57
C TYR A 109 6.56 4.32 18.14
N ILE A 110 5.68 3.30 18.03
CA ILE A 110 4.32 3.38 18.58
C ILE A 110 4.35 3.49 20.10
N THR A 111 5.22 2.73 20.79
CA THR A 111 5.36 2.82 22.25
C THR A 111 5.78 4.23 22.70
N ILE A 112 6.77 4.83 22.03
CA ILE A 112 7.23 6.19 22.35
C ILE A 112 6.13 7.22 22.04
N GLY A 113 5.49 7.13 20.89
CA GLY A 113 4.41 8.03 20.48
C GLY A 113 3.22 8.00 21.45
N LEU A 114 2.85 6.81 21.96
CA LEU A 114 1.77 6.66 22.93
C LEU A 114 2.15 7.18 24.33
N MET A 115 3.40 6.97 24.77
CA MET A 115 3.84 7.37 26.11
C MET A 115 4.12 8.88 26.22
N TYR A 116 4.77 9.45 25.22
CA TYR A 116 5.25 10.83 25.26
C TYR A 116 4.43 11.80 24.40
N GLY A 117 3.49 11.29 23.57
CA GLY A 117 2.78 12.11 22.59
C GLY A 117 3.69 12.68 21.50
N ALA A 118 4.96 12.26 21.46
CA ALA A 118 5.98 12.76 20.55
C ALA A 118 5.93 11.94 19.26
N TRP A 119 5.07 12.35 18.34
CA TRP A 119 4.94 11.68 17.03
C TRP A 119 5.83 12.33 15.97
N HIS A 120 6.08 13.63 16.14
CA HIS A 120 7.06 14.42 15.42
C HIS A 120 8.07 14.97 16.41
N PRO A 121 9.39 14.86 16.15
CA PRO A 121 10.08 14.39 14.94
C PRO A 121 10.46 12.89 14.94
N GLU A 122 9.86 12.07 15.81
CA GLU A 122 10.20 10.66 16.02
C GLU A 122 10.08 9.74 14.78
N TRP A 123 9.35 10.16 13.73
CA TRP A 123 9.29 9.45 12.44
C TRP A 123 10.67 9.23 11.81
N ILE A 124 11.70 9.99 12.22
CA ILE A 124 13.08 9.76 11.82
C ILE A 124 13.60 8.36 12.20
N MET A 125 13.02 7.70 13.22
CA MET A 125 13.35 6.32 13.57
C MET A 125 13.07 5.34 12.43
N PHE A 126 12.12 5.61 11.52
CA PHE A 126 11.89 4.74 10.36
C PHE A 126 13.10 4.69 9.41
N LEU A 127 13.97 5.70 9.43
CA LEU A 127 15.23 5.67 8.68
C LEU A 127 16.25 4.68 9.26
N LEU A 128 16.09 4.26 10.52
CA LEU A 128 16.92 3.18 11.08
C LEU A 128 16.67 1.85 10.39
N ILE A 129 15.47 1.62 9.84
CA ILE A 129 15.12 0.38 9.14
C ILE A 129 16.06 0.14 7.95
N PRO A 130 16.18 1.04 6.96
CA PRO A 130 17.12 0.84 5.86
C PRO A 130 18.57 0.82 6.35
N ILE A 131 18.96 1.66 7.31
CA ILE A 131 20.35 1.70 7.83
C ILE A 131 20.75 0.35 8.43
N ILE A 132 19.93 -0.21 9.34
CA ILE A 132 20.20 -1.51 9.95
C ILE A 132 20.15 -2.60 8.88
N ASN A 133 19.17 -2.54 7.96
CA ASN A 133 19.03 -3.54 6.92
C ASN A 133 20.21 -3.58 5.95
N THR A 134 20.80 -2.43 5.59
CA THR A 134 21.97 -2.39 4.71
C THR A 134 23.26 -2.79 5.41
N LEU A 135 23.44 -2.40 6.68
CA LEU A 135 24.65 -2.71 7.46
C LEU A 135 24.74 -4.19 7.86
N PHE A 136 23.65 -4.75 8.38
CA PHE A 136 23.65 -6.11 8.94
C PHE A 136 23.19 -7.19 7.95
N PHE A 137 22.48 -6.81 6.89
CA PHE A 137 21.97 -7.76 5.87
C PHE A 137 22.37 -7.33 4.44
N PRO A 138 23.68 -7.31 4.12
CA PRO A 138 24.16 -6.93 2.80
C PRO A 138 23.53 -7.80 1.70
N GLN A 139 23.05 -7.16 0.64
CA GLN A 139 22.35 -7.83 -0.45
C GLN A 139 23.32 -8.71 -1.24
N LYS A 140 23.07 -10.02 -1.28
CA LYS A 140 23.92 -10.99 -1.97
C LYS A 140 23.73 -11.01 -3.50
N ASN A 141 22.66 -10.38 -4.01
CA ASN A 141 22.18 -10.54 -5.39
C ASN A 141 22.09 -9.21 -6.17
N ALA A 142 22.97 -8.24 -5.90
CA ALA A 142 23.09 -7.04 -6.71
C ALA A 142 23.87 -7.30 -8.03
N TYR A 143 23.63 -8.43 -8.68
CA TYR A 143 24.08 -8.63 -10.06
C TYR A 143 22.98 -8.10 -10.96
N PHE A 144 23.12 -6.83 -11.37
CA PHE A 144 22.46 -6.34 -12.57
C PHE A 144 22.95 -7.23 -13.73
N ASN A 145 22.20 -8.28 -14.06
CA ASN A 145 22.41 -8.98 -15.31
C ASN A 145 21.85 -8.07 -16.41
N VAL A 146 22.69 -7.13 -16.86
CA VAL A 146 22.41 -6.35 -18.06
C VAL A 146 22.24 -7.36 -19.18
N ASN A 147 21.00 -7.55 -19.60
CA ASN A 147 20.63 -8.56 -20.58
C ASN A 147 21.56 -8.45 -21.80
N THR A 148 22.45 -9.43 -21.95
CA THR A 148 23.41 -9.51 -23.06
C THR A 148 22.71 -9.58 -24.43
N ASP A 149 21.40 -9.84 -24.47
CA ASP A 149 20.61 -9.82 -25.69
C ASP A 149 20.47 -8.42 -26.29
N PHE A 150 20.47 -7.35 -25.48
CA PHE A 150 20.44 -5.98 -26.01
C PHE A 150 21.71 -5.68 -26.83
N LYS A 151 22.88 -6.11 -26.33
CA LYS A 151 24.15 -5.97 -27.04
C LYS A 151 24.21 -6.82 -28.32
N LYS A 152 23.55 -7.98 -28.34
CA LYS A 152 23.44 -8.82 -29.55
C LYS A 152 22.55 -8.21 -30.62
N ASN A 153 21.42 -7.59 -30.23
CA ASN A 153 20.53 -6.94 -31.20
C ASN A 153 21.17 -5.70 -31.83
N PHE A 154 21.85 -4.85 -31.03
CA PHE A 154 22.57 -3.70 -31.59
C PHE A 154 23.70 -4.11 -32.55
N ARG A 155 24.42 -5.20 -32.27
CA ARG A 155 25.44 -5.69 -33.22
C ARG A 155 24.85 -6.16 -34.53
N ARG A 156 23.69 -6.83 -34.54
CA ARG A 156 23.08 -7.27 -35.81
C ARG A 156 22.63 -6.09 -36.67
N VAL A 157 22.00 -5.08 -36.06
CA VAL A 157 21.54 -3.90 -36.79
C VAL A 157 22.71 -3.15 -37.45
N ILE A 158 23.84 -3.00 -36.75
CA ILE A 158 25.00 -2.27 -37.28
C ILE A 158 25.71 -3.07 -38.41
N ILE A 159 25.70 -4.41 -38.34
CA ILE A 159 26.38 -5.25 -39.34
C ILE A 159 25.55 -5.36 -40.63
N ASP A 160 24.22 -5.42 -40.54
CA ASP A 160 23.35 -5.44 -41.74
C ASP A 160 23.44 -4.12 -42.52
N ASP A 161 23.65 -2.97 -41.86
CA ASP A 161 23.83 -1.67 -42.52
C ASP A 161 25.17 -1.55 -43.28
N GLU A 162 26.26 -2.16 -42.78
CA GLU A 162 27.58 -2.12 -43.45
C GLU A 162 27.67 -3.01 -44.70
N ASP A 163 26.88 -4.08 -44.76
CA ASP A 163 26.86 -5.02 -45.89
C ASP A 163 25.93 -4.55 -47.04
N GLU A 164 24.95 -3.67 -46.76
CA GLU A 164 24.11 -3.03 -47.79
C GLU A 164 24.82 -1.87 -48.50
N GLU A 165 25.74 -1.17 -47.85
CA GLU A 165 26.50 -0.05 -48.45
C GLU A 165 27.63 -0.48 -49.42
N LYS A 166 27.97 -1.78 -49.45
CA LYS A 166 29.05 -2.34 -50.30
C LYS A 166 28.58 -3.07 -51.56
N LYS A 167 27.30 -3.00 -51.91
CA LYS A 167 26.73 -3.55 -53.15
C LYS A 167 26.34 -2.45 -54.14
#